data_AF-A0A6P7T700-F1
#
_entry.id   AF-A0A6P7T700-F1
#
_cell.length_a   1.000
_cell.length_b   1.000
_cell.length_c   1.000
_cell.angle_alpha   90.00
_cell.angle_beta   90.00
_cell.angle_gamma   90.00
#
_symmetry.space_group_name_H-M   'P 1'
#
loop_
_entity.id
_entity.type
_entity.pdbx_description
1 polymer ?
#
loop_
_entity_poly.entity_id
_entity_poly.type
_entity_poly.pdbx_seq_one_letter_code
_entity_poly.pdbx_strand_id
1 'polypeptide(L)'
;MEQNMDNTLSDVYTPPDATSTVLSELSLMSLHSNDDCLPPDRESETDLADSVQNEPTHPSETRLQGDYLLKSFVNEQIYKEGLEVPSDETIDKDYGKKQEAHALGRDLRRLADAFEQSYERKEVKKKASTCNLDINSYSEFSRILKSLFTNGGITHSRIIVLFFFCSDFAIRTLKECSQRFTRFINWFFQFLSDYVYEWVELHGGWFAVLNPTHYNKYIMLSTVVACMLAIGIYRWMKR
;
A
#
# COMPACT_ATOMS: atom_id res chain seq x y z
N MET A 1 -34.13 -34.31 29.32
CA MET A 1 -32.90 -34.12 30.11
C MET A 1 -31.77 -34.05 29.10
N GLU A 2 -31.43 -32.83 28.66
CA GLU A 2 -30.30 -32.05 29.21
C GLU A 2 -28.97 -32.65 28.73
N GLN A 3 -27.99 -31.95 28.19
CA GLN A 3 -27.72 -30.52 28.04
C GLN A 3 -26.49 -30.40 27.10
N ASN A 4 -26.44 -29.33 26.31
CA ASN A 4 -25.27 -28.50 26.05
C ASN A 4 -23.93 -29.13 25.62
N MET A 5 -23.47 -28.79 24.41
CA MET A 5 -22.20 -28.07 24.27
C MET A 5 -22.16 -27.30 22.94
N ASP A 6 -22.59 -26.05 23.01
CA ASP A 6 -22.12 -24.99 22.12
C ASP A 6 -20.60 -24.85 22.21
N ASN A 7 -20.06 -24.17 21.19
CA ASN A 7 -18.79 -23.45 21.18
C ASN A 7 -17.60 -24.15 20.49
N THR A 8 -17.49 -23.95 19.18
CA THR A 8 -16.17 -23.71 18.58
C THR A 8 -16.30 -22.50 17.68
N LEU A 9 -16.26 -21.35 18.36
CA LEU A 9 -15.93 -20.04 17.84
C LEU A 9 -14.78 -20.17 16.83
N SER A 10 -15.11 -20.15 15.55
CA SER A 10 -14.15 -19.81 14.51
C SER A 10 -13.83 -18.34 14.71
N ASP A 11 -12.76 -18.08 15.48
CA ASP A 11 -12.13 -16.78 15.63
C ASP A 11 -11.69 -16.30 14.24
N VAL A 12 -12.60 -15.60 13.57
CA VAL A 12 -12.29 -14.67 12.50
C VAL A 12 -11.43 -13.61 13.16
N TYR A 13 -10.11 -13.69 12.94
CA TYR A 13 -9.18 -12.64 13.29
C TYR A 13 -9.58 -11.37 12.52
N THR A 14 -10.35 -10.50 13.17
CA THR A 14 -10.57 -9.12 12.76
C THR A 14 -9.38 -8.31 13.25
N PRO A 15 -8.55 -7.75 12.35
CA PRO A 15 -7.47 -6.86 12.76
C PRO A 15 -8.05 -5.63 13.47
N PRO A 16 -7.38 -5.13 14.52
CA PRO A 16 -7.91 -4.05 15.35
C PRO A 16 -7.91 -2.73 14.58
N ASP A 17 -9.11 -2.14 14.47
CA ASP A 17 -9.45 -0.71 14.60
C ASP A 17 -8.57 0.36 13.93
N ALA A 18 -7.77 0.01 12.92
CA ALA A 18 -7.07 0.97 12.06
C ALA A 18 -7.92 1.41 10.86
N THR A 19 -9.04 0.72 10.60
CA THR A 19 -9.91 0.96 9.45
C THR A 19 -11.02 1.97 9.71
N SER A 20 -11.53 2.05 10.95
CA SER A 20 -12.53 3.02 11.38
C SER A 20 -12.06 4.47 11.23
N THR A 21 -10.78 4.74 11.57
CA THR A 21 -10.15 6.05 11.41
C THR A 21 -9.93 6.43 9.94
N VAL A 22 -9.62 5.45 9.07
CA VAL A 22 -9.48 5.72 7.64
C VAL A 22 -10.82 6.16 7.05
N LEU A 23 -11.93 5.53 7.45
CA LEU A 23 -13.27 5.84 6.93
C LEU A 23 -13.80 7.22 7.36
N SER A 24 -13.57 7.65 8.60
CA SER A 24 -13.97 8.98 9.06
C SER A 24 -13.23 10.11 8.32
N GLU A 25 -11.99 9.86 7.90
CA GLU A 25 -11.19 10.81 7.13
C GLU A 25 -11.53 10.83 5.64
N LEU A 26 -11.84 9.68 5.04
CA LEU A 26 -12.30 9.64 3.64
C LEU A 26 -13.63 10.39 3.46
N SER A 27 -14.48 10.45 4.50
CA SER A 27 -15.73 11.21 4.51
C SER A 27 -15.57 12.72 4.67
N LEU A 28 -14.50 13.20 5.33
CA LEU A 28 -14.25 14.63 5.56
C LEU A 28 -13.71 15.38 4.33
N MET A 29 -13.19 14.66 3.33
CA MET A 29 -12.60 15.26 2.12
C MET A 29 -13.63 15.78 1.10
N SER A 30 -14.94 15.69 1.38
CA SER A 30 -15.99 16.12 0.46
C SER A 30 -16.39 17.61 0.59
N LEU A 31 -15.70 18.44 1.39
CA LEU A 31 -16.20 19.78 1.74
C LEU A 31 -15.20 20.93 1.72
N HIS A 32 -14.19 20.90 0.83
CA HIS A 32 -13.49 22.14 0.43
C HIS A 32 -13.34 22.15 -1.09
N SER A 33 -14.43 22.57 -1.74
CA SER A 33 -14.38 23.16 -3.07
C SER A 33 -14.28 24.67 -2.91
N ASN A 34 -13.34 25.25 -3.65
CA ASN A 34 -13.26 26.62 -4.13
C ASN A 34 -12.26 27.58 -3.45
N ASP A 35 -11.61 28.30 -4.37
CA ASP A 35 -10.93 29.59 -4.27
C ASP A 35 -9.51 29.60 -3.68
N ASP A 36 -8.52 29.49 -4.57
CA ASP A 36 -7.70 30.67 -4.92
C ASP A 36 -6.77 30.35 -6.10
N CYS A 37 -7.03 31.01 -7.23
CA CYS A 37 -6.14 31.05 -8.39
C CYS A 37 -5.05 32.10 -8.14
N LEU A 38 -3.78 31.69 -8.17
CA LEU A 38 -2.64 32.60 -8.37
C LEU A 38 -1.92 32.20 -9.66
N PRO A 39 -1.57 33.14 -10.56
CA PRO A 39 -0.76 32.83 -11.74
C PRO A 39 0.69 32.57 -11.33
N PRO A 40 1.46 31.78 -12.11
CA PRO A 40 2.88 31.61 -11.88
C PRO A 40 3.66 32.83 -12.38
N ASP A 41 4.29 33.55 -11.46
CA ASP A 41 5.31 34.54 -11.79
C ASP A 41 6.57 33.86 -12.32
N ARG A 42 7.13 34.46 -13.38
CA ARG A 42 8.41 34.13 -13.99
C ARG A 42 9.56 34.56 -13.07
N GLU A 43 10.41 33.62 -12.68
CA GLU A 43 11.79 33.87 -12.24
C GLU A 43 12.66 32.74 -12.84
N SER A 44 13.32 33.01 -13.96
CA SER A 44 14.75 33.40 -14.07
C SER A 44 15.70 32.20 -13.98
N GLU A 45 16.16 31.76 -15.15
CA GLU A 45 17.43 31.03 -15.32
C GLU A 45 18.57 31.87 -14.76
N THR A 46 19.34 31.33 -13.81
CA THR A 46 20.82 31.40 -13.79
C THR A 46 21.39 30.56 -12.63
N ASP A 47 22.30 29.68 -13.02
CA ASP A 47 23.49 29.22 -12.29
C ASP A 47 23.34 28.49 -10.95
N LEU A 48 23.29 27.15 -11.02
CA LEU A 48 24.13 26.31 -10.15
C LEU A 48 24.41 24.93 -10.77
N ALA A 49 25.39 24.87 -11.67
CA ALA A 49 26.09 23.64 -11.99
C ALA A 49 27.19 23.43 -10.94
N ASP A 50 26.92 22.60 -9.93
CA ASP A 50 27.84 21.59 -9.40
C ASP A 50 27.28 20.98 -8.12
N SER A 51 26.67 19.81 -8.24
CA SER A 51 26.76 18.74 -7.25
C SER A 51 26.21 17.46 -7.87
N VAL A 52 27.11 16.81 -8.61
CA VAL A 52 27.29 15.35 -8.71
C VAL A 52 26.08 14.55 -8.20
N GLN A 53 25.20 14.19 -9.14
CA GLN A 53 24.21 13.14 -8.95
C GLN A 53 24.92 11.82 -8.63
N ASN A 54 24.93 11.43 -7.36
CA ASN A 54 25.04 10.02 -6.99
C ASN A 54 23.65 9.40 -7.15
N GLU A 55 23.23 9.16 -8.39
CA GLU A 55 22.09 8.29 -8.67
C GLU A 55 22.59 6.84 -8.52
N PRO A 56 22.04 6.02 -7.60
CA PRO A 56 22.44 4.62 -7.51
C PRO A 56 22.06 3.93 -8.82
N THR A 57 23.06 3.58 -9.63
CA THR A 57 22.91 2.98 -10.98
C THR A 57 22.30 1.57 -10.96
N HIS A 58 21.80 1.12 -9.81
CA HIS A 58 21.06 -0.13 -9.65
C HIS A 58 19.84 0.14 -8.75
N PRO A 59 18.60 -0.11 -9.22
CA PRO A 59 17.42 0.06 -8.39
C PRO A 59 17.54 -0.83 -7.15
N SER A 60 17.17 -0.30 -5.98
CA SER A 60 17.20 -1.08 -4.75
C SER A 60 16.33 -2.33 -4.89
N GLU A 61 16.68 -3.39 -4.16
CA GLU A 61 15.89 -4.62 -4.19
C GLU A 61 14.43 -4.34 -3.79
N THR A 62 14.20 -3.47 -2.82
CA THR A 62 12.87 -3.03 -2.39
C THR A 62 12.09 -2.38 -3.52
N ARG A 63 12.74 -1.53 -4.33
CA ARG A 63 12.11 -0.91 -5.50
C ARG A 63 11.69 -1.95 -6.53
N LEU A 64 12.58 -2.89 -6.87
CA LEU A 64 12.29 -3.98 -7.80
C LEU A 64 11.13 -4.87 -7.32
N GLN A 65 11.12 -5.22 -6.04
CA GLN A 65 10.06 -6.03 -5.43
C GLN A 65 8.72 -5.28 -5.40
N GLY A 66 8.72 -3.99 -5.05
CA GLY A 66 7.52 -3.15 -5.02
C GLY A 66 6.91 -2.96 -6.39
N ASP A 67 7.74 -2.69 -7.40
CA ASP A 67 7.31 -2.55 -8.79
C ASP A 67 6.66 -3.85 -9.27
N TYR A 68 7.29 -4.99 -8.97
CA TYR A 68 6.74 -6.32 -9.29
C TYR A 68 5.36 -6.53 -8.65
N LEU A 69 5.24 -6.26 -7.35
CA LEU A 69 4.01 -6.48 -6.60
C LEU A 69 2.86 -5.67 -7.18
N LEU A 70 3.12 -4.40 -7.50
CA LEU A 70 2.13 -3.54 -8.11
C LEU A 70 1.72 -4.02 -9.50
N LYS A 71 2.69 -4.27 -10.40
CA LYS A 71 2.40 -4.74 -11.76
C LYS A 71 1.59 -6.04 -11.75
N SER A 72 2.01 -7.00 -10.93
CA SER A 72 1.29 -8.27 -10.78
C SER A 72 -0.12 -8.08 -10.24
N PHE A 73 -0.30 -7.14 -9.31
CA PHE A 73 -1.60 -6.87 -8.71
C PHE A 73 -2.56 -6.20 -9.70
N VAL A 74 -2.14 -5.11 -10.34
CA VAL A 74 -2.94 -4.39 -11.35
C VAL A 74 -3.30 -5.29 -12.52
N ASN A 75 -2.35 -6.06 -13.05
CA ASN A 75 -2.60 -7.02 -14.13
C ASN A 75 -3.73 -7.98 -13.78
N GLU A 76 -3.67 -8.57 -12.60
CA GLU A 76 -4.67 -9.55 -12.19
C GLU A 76 -6.05 -8.92 -11.96
N GLN A 77 -6.12 -7.66 -11.52
CA GLN A 77 -7.38 -6.92 -11.46
C GLN A 77 -7.92 -6.60 -12.87
N ILE A 78 -7.07 -6.23 -13.82
CA ILE A 78 -7.45 -6.02 -15.24
C ILE A 78 -8.01 -7.32 -15.83
N TYR A 79 -7.35 -8.46 -15.60
CA TYR A 79 -7.82 -9.77 -16.05
C TYR A 79 -9.18 -10.16 -15.44
N LYS A 80 -9.40 -9.89 -14.14
CA LYS A 80 -10.70 -10.13 -13.47
C LYS A 80 -11.83 -9.34 -14.09
N GLU A 81 -11.54 -8.14 -14.58
CA GLU A 81 -12.49 -7.25 -15.25
C GLU A 81 -12.68 -7.58 -16.75
N GLY A 82 -11.99 -8.61 -17.26
CA GLY A 82 -12.08 -9.04 -18.65
C GLY A 82 -11.49 -8.05 -19.66
N LEU A 83 -10.58 -7.18 -19.21
CA LEU A 83 -9.93 -6.17 -20.03
C LEU A 83 -8.61 -6.71 -20.61
N GLU A 84 -8.24 -6.22 -21.79
CA GLU A 84 -6.92 -6.51 -22.35
C GLU A 84 -5.87 -5.62 -21.68
N VAL A 85 -4.78 -6.26 -21.22
CA VAL A 85 -3.62 -5.55 -20.70
C VAL A 85 -3.02 -4.73 -21.85
N PRO A 86 -2.90 -3.40 -21.72
CA PRO A 86 -2.23 -2.59 -22.72
C PRO A 86 -0.83 -3.15 -22.95
N SER A 87 -0.45 -3.39 -24.22
CA SER A 87 0.87 -3.89 -24.62
C SER A 87 2.03 -2.91 -24.32
N ASP A 88 1.76 -1.88 -23.52
CA ASP A 88 2.70 -0.85 -23.13
C ASP A 88 3.80 -1.45 -22.25
N GLU A 89 5.04 -1.02 -22.47
CA GLU A 89 6.26 -1.55 -21.83
C GLU A 89 6.23 -1.42 -20.30
N THR A 90 5.29 -0.63 -19.76
CA THR A 90 5.12 -0.39 -18.33
C THR A 90 4.64 -1.63 -17.56
N ILE A 91 3.89 -2.54 -18.19
CA ILE A 91 3.32 -3.74 -17.54
C ILE A 91 3.69 -5.01 -18.32
N ASP A 92 4.95 -5.42 -18.22
CA ASP A 92 5.45 -6.62 -18.90
C ASP A 92 4.97 -7.93 -18.23
N LYS A 93 4.74 -8.92 -19.09
CA LYS A 93 4.22 -10.26 -18.81
C LYS A 93 5.29 -11.24 -18.29
N ASP A 94 6.59 -10.97 -18.51
CA ASP A 94 7.69 -11.92 -18.15
C ASP A 94 8.33 -11.70 -16.77
N TYR A 95 7.82 -10.76 -15.97
CA TYR A 95 8.37 -10.40 -14.64
C TYR A 95 8.18 -11.49 -13.55
N GLY A 96 7.65 -12.66 -13.90
CA GLY A 96 7.23 -13.73 -12.99
C GLY A 96 8.22 -14.86 -12.71
N LYS A 97 9.54 -14.69 -12.91
CA LYS A 97 10.50 -15.81 -12.79
C LYS A 97 11.34 -15.87 -11.50
N LYS A 98 11.27 -14.89 -10.58
CA LYS A 98 12.07 -14.92 -9.33
C LYS A 98 11.30 -15.58 -8.17
N GLN A 99 11.93 -16.53 -7.48
CA GLN A 99 11.31 -17.30 -6.38
C GLN A 99 10.83 -16.42 -5.21
N GLU A 100 11.55 -15.36 -4.86
CA GLU A 100 11.18 -14.38 -3.85
C GLU A 100 9.95 -13.56 -4.27
N ALA A 101 9.89 -13.19 -5.55
CA ALA A 101 8.74 -12.47 -6.11
C ALA A 101 7.47 -13.32 -6.02
N HIS A 102 7.57 -14.65 -6.19
CA HIS A 102 6.44 -15.55 -5.94
C HIS A 102 6.02 -15.60 -4.47
N ALA A 103 6.95 -15.55 -3.52
CA ALA A 103 6.60 -15.58 -2.10
C ALA A 103 5.91 -14.30 -1.65
N LEU A 104 6.48 -13.13 -1.99
CA LEU A 104 5.89 -11.84 -1.70
C LEU A 104 4.53 -11.66 -2.38
N GLY A 105 4.42 -12.09 -3.64
CA GLY A 105 3.15 -12.07 -4.36
C GLY A 105 2.06 -12.92 -3.71
N ARG A 106 2.42 -14.09 -3.12
CA ARG A 106 1.47 -14.92 -2.37
C ARG A 106 1.02 -14.29 -1.07
N ASP A 107 1.92 -13.63 -0.34
CA ASP A 107 1.56 -12.98 0.93
C ASP A 107 0.70 -11.74 0.68
N LEU A 108 1.06 -10.92 -0.33
CA LEU A 108 0.20 -9.84 -0.81
C LEU A 108 -1.18 -10.36 -1.22
N ARG A 109 -1.23 -11.47 -1.96
CA ARG A 109 -2.49 -12.10 -2.39
C ARG A 109 -3.38 -12.46 -1.19
N ARG A 110 -2.83 -13.13 -0.19
CA ARG A 110 -3.59 -13.52 1.01
C ARG A 110 -4.18 -12.32 1.73
N LEU A 111 -3.37 -11.26 1.92
CA LEU A 111 -3.84 -10.01 2.53
C LEU A 111 -4.91 -9.35 1.67
N ALA A 112 -4.73 -9.37 0.35
CA ALA A 112 -5.69 -8.80 -0.58
C ALA A 112 -7.02 -9.56 -0.60
N ASP A 113 -7.00 -10.89 -0.56
CA ASP A 113 -8.21 -11.72 -0.55
C ASP A 113 -9.00 -11.53 0.76
N ALA A 114 -8.30 -11.32 1.88
CA ALA A 114 -8.93 -10.96 3.15
C ALA A 114 -9.55 -9.55 3.10
N PHE A 115 -8.82 -8.58 2.52
CA PHE A 115 -9.34 -7.22 2.36
C PHE A 115 -10.52 -7.17 1.37
N GLU A 116 -10.51 -7.94 0.29
CA GLU A 116 -11.59 -7.96 -0.71
C GLU A 116 -12.95 -8.31 -0.10
N GLN A 117 -12.97 -9.14 0.95
CA GLN A 117 -14.18 -9.55 1.66
C GLN A 117 -14.64 -8.55 2.74
N SER A 118 -13.84 -7.51 3.00
CA SER A 118 -14.10 -6.52 4.05
C SER A 118 -15.16 -5.48 3.63
N TYR A 119 -15.75 -4.79 4.60
CA TYR A 119 -16.67 -3.68 4.32
C TYR A 119 -15.91 -2.49 3.71
N GLU A 120 -14.70 -2.26 4.21
CA GLU A 120 -13.77 -1.20 3.81
C GLU A 120 -13.46 -1.24 2.32
N ARG A 121 -13.38 -2.44 1.74
CA ARG A 121 -13.19 -2.62 0.29
C ARG A 121 -14.24 -1.89 -0.53
N LYS A 122 -15.50 -1.90 -0.09
CA LYS A 122 -16.61 -1.23 -0.79
C LYS A 122 -16.42 0.28 -0.82
N GLU A 123 -15.97 0.85 0.30
CA GLU A 123 -15.71 2.28 0.41
C GLU A 123 -14.50 2.70 -0.44
N VAL A 124 -13.43 1.90 -0.46
CA VAL A 124 -12.29 2.12 -1.37
C VAL A 124 -12.72 2.08 -2.83
N LYS A 125 -13.54 1.08 -3.22
CA LYS A 125 -14.07 0.96 -4.59
C LYS A 125 -14.91 2.18 -4.96
N LYS A 126 -15.80 2.58 -4.07
CA LYS A 126 -16.65 3.77 -4.25
C LYS A 126 -15.79 5.02 -4.42
N LYS A 127 -14.78 5.23 -3.58
CA LYS A 127 -13.91 6.41 -3.67
C LYS A 127 -13.11 6.44 -4.98
N ALA A 128 -12.55 5.31 -5.42
CA ALA A 128 -11.88 5.22 -6.72
C ALA A 128 -12.84 5.53 -7.88
N SER A 129 -14.09 5.09 -7.78
CA SER A 129 -15.14 5.36 -8.78
C SER A 129 -15.64 6.81 -8.81
N THR A 130 -15.44 7.58 -7.75
CA THR A 130 -15.84 9.00 -7.68
C THR A 130 -14.68 9.97 -7.92
N CYS A 131 -13.43 9.51 -7.80
CA CYS A 131 -12.25 10.34 -7.99
C CYS A 131 -12.21 10.93 -9.41
N ASN A 132 -11.82 12.19 -9.57
CA ASN A 132 -11.72 12.79 -10.90
C ASN A 132 -10.63 12.10 -11.73
N LEU A 133 -10.92 11.79 -13.00
CA LEU A 133 -9.92 11.25 -13.93
C LEU A 133 -9.07 12.34 -14.58
N ASP A 134 -9.48 13.61 -14.48
CA ASP A 134 -8.78 14.75 -15.06
C ASP A 134 -7.72 15.33 -14.11
N ILE A 135 -6.94 14.44 -13.47
CA ILE A 135 -5.82 14.84 -12.63
C ILE A 135 -4.70 15.31 -13.56
N ASN A 136 -4.36 16.59 -13.47
CA ASN A 136 -3.46 17.24 -14.43
C ASN A 136 -2.01 17.34 -13.93
N SER A 137 -1.75 17.01 -12.66
CA SER A 137 -0.41 17.09 -12.06
C SER A 137 -0.10 15.94 -11.12
N TYR A 138 1.18 15.57 -11.04
CA TYR A 138 1.67 14.59 -10.07
C TYR A 138 1.45 15.04 -8.63
N SER A 139 1.54 16.34 -8.33
CA SER A 139 1.33 16.88 -6.98
C SER A 139 -0.10 16.67 -6.50
N GLU A 140 -1.09 16.91 -7.36
CA GLU A 140 -2.50 16.63 -7.06
C GLU A 140 -2.74 15.14 -6.83
N PHE A 141 -2.19 14.29 -7.70
CA PHE A 141 -2.26 12.83 -7.56
C PHE A 141 -1.63 12.34 -6.24
N SER A 142 -0.40 12.78 -5.96
CA SER A 142 0.34 12.45 -4.75
C SER A 142 -0.42 12.88 -3.50
N ARG A 143 -1.07 14.05 -3.51
CA ARG A 143 -1.92 14.52 -2.40
C ARG A 143 -3.09 13.56 -2.13
N ILE A 144 -3.75 13.06 -3.18
CA ILE A 144 -4.84 12.08 -3.03
C ILE A 144 -4.32 10.80 -2.39
N LEU A 145 -3.18 10.29 -2.83
CA LEU A 145 -2.60 9.07 -2.26
C LEU A 145 -2.08 9.25 -0.83
N LYS A 146 -1.43 10.39 -0.52
CA LYS A 146 -1.01 10.74 0.84
C LYS A 146 -2.18 10.79 1.81
N SER A 147 -3.37 11.17 1.32
CA SER A 147 -4.57 11.19 2.16
C SER A 147 -4.95 9.82 2.73
N LEU A 148 -4.56 8.72 2.07
CA LEU A 148 -4.76 7.36 2.57
C LEU A 148 -3.90 7.02 3.80
N PHE A 149 -2.88 7.84 4.06
CA PHE A 149 -1.93 7.68 5.16
C PHE A 149 -2.09 8.73 6.27
N THR A 150 -3.08 9.60 6.20
CA THR A 150 -3.38 10.60 7.23
C THR A 150 -3.73 9.93 8.57
N ASN A 151 -3.38 10.55 9.70
CA ASN A 151 -3.68 10.08 11.07
C ASN A 151 -3.17 8.67 11.46
N GLY A 152 -2.05 8.23 10.90
CA GLY A 152 -1.47 6.93 11.28
C GLY A 152 -0.23 6.53 10.49
N GLY A 153 0.13 7.29 9.47
CA GLY A 153 1.28 7.00 8.62
C GLY A 153 1.05 5.78 7.74
N ILE A 154 2.16 5.23 7.26
CA ILE A 154 2.19 4.03 6.43
C ILE A 154 2.10 2.80 7.33
N THR A 155 1.16 1.91 7.02
CA THR A 155 0.99 0.60 7.67
C THR A 155 0.74 -0.47 6.62
N HIS A 156 0.96 -1.74 6.95
CA HIS A 156 0.70 -2.84 6.01
C HIS A 156 -0.74 -2.80 5.47
N SER A 157 -1.75 -2.59 6.33
CA SER A 157 -3.16 -2.50 5.92
C SER A 157 -3.40 -1.33 4.97
N ARG A 158 -2.77 -0.18 5.20
CA ARG A 158 -2.91 1.00 4.34
C ARG A 158 -2.19 0.84 3.00
N ILE A 159 -1.11 0.07 2.94
CA ILE A 159 -0.47 -0.33 1.68
C ILE A 159 -1.42 -1.21 0.85
N ILE A 160 -2.14 -2.15 1.49
CA ILE A 160 -3.17 -2.94 0.77
C ILE A 160 -4.28 -2.04 0.23
N VAL A 161 -4.78 -1.10 1.05
CA VAL A 161 -5.77 -0.11 0.62
C VAL A 161 -5.27 0.72 -0.56
N LEU A 162 -4.02 1.19 -0.52
CA LEU A 162 -3.38 1.92 -1.62
C LEU A 162 -3.38 1.10 -2.91
N PHE A 163 -3.01 -0.19 -2.84
CA PHE A 163 -2.93 -1.06 -4.02
C PHE A 163 -4.31 -1.27 -4.65
N PHE A 164 -5.34 -1.50 -3.83
CA PHE A 164 -6.73 -1.61 -4.32
C PHE A 164 -7.24 -0.30 -4.90
N PHE A 165 -7.04 0.82 -4.20
CA PHE A 165 -7.45 2.14 -4.67
C PHE A 165 -6.85 2.44 -6.04
N CYS A 166 -5.53 2.27 -6.17
CA CYS A 166 -4.84 2.52 -7.43
C CYS A 166 -5.23 1.53 -8.52
N SER A 167 -5.51 0.27 -8.21
CA SER A 167 -5.95 -0.71 -9.22
C SER A 167 -7.35 -0.42 -9.74
N ASP A 168 -8.29 -0.09 -8.85
CA ASP A 168 -9.64 0.32 -9.24
C ASP A 168 -9.60 1.59 -10.10
N PHE A 169 -8.77 2.56 -9.70
CA PHE A 169 -8.58 3.79 -10.46
C PHE A 169 -7.90 3.51 -11.82
N ALA A 170 -6.91 2.61 -11.87
CA ALA A 170 -6.25 2.19 -13.10
C ALA A 170 -7.24 1.55 -14.08
N ILE A 171 -8.05 0.60 -13.60
CA ILE A 171 -9.08 -0.07 -14.40
C ILE A 171 -10.09 0.94 -14.94
N ARG A 172 -10.54 1.87 -14.09
CA ARG A 172 -11.48 2.92 -14.52
C ARG A 172 -10.86 3.83 -15.57
N THR A 173 -9.62 4.27 -15.36
CA THR A 173 -8.86 5.09 -16.31
C THR A 173 -8.69 4.34 -17.64
N LEU A 174 -8.43 3.03 -17.59
CA LEU A 174 -8.30 2.20 -18.78
C LEU A 174 -9.61 2.11 -19.57
N LYS A 175 -10.75 1.91 -18.88
CA LYS A 175 -12.09 1.84 -19.49
C LYS A 175 -12.53 3.17 -20.12
N GLU A 176 -12.29 4.29 -19.45
CA GLU A 176 -12.79 5.60 -19.86
C GLU A 176 -11.81 6.36 -20.78
N CYS A 177 -10.50 6.27 -20.54
CA CYS A 177 -9.47 7.11 -21.15
C CYS A 177 -8.11 6.41 -21.21
N SER A 178 -7.97 5.36 -22.03
CA SER A 178 -6.72 4.58 -22.15
C SER A 178 -5.45 5.42 -22.40
N GLN A 179 -5.53 6.60 -23.03
CA GLN A 179 -4.38 7.49 -23.22
C GLN A 179 -3.81 8.06 -21.91
N ARG A 180 -4.65 8.20 -20.87
CA ARG A 180 -4.25 8.69 -19.54
C ARG A 180 -3.71 7.57 -18.64
N PHE A 181 -4.00 6.32 -18.97
CA PHE A 181 -3.63 5.15 -18.16
C PHE A 181 -2.12 5.06 -17.92
N THR A 182 -1.31 5.14 -18.96
CA THR A 182 0.16 5.07 -18.86
C THR A 182 0.71 6.17 -17.94
N ARG A 183 0.19 7.40 -18.10
CA ARG A 183 0.57 8.53 -17.23
C ARG A 183 0.24 8.26 -15.78
N PHE A 184 -0.98 7.77 -15.51
CA PHE A 184 -1.41 7.43 -14.16
C PHE A 184 -0.51 6.36 -13.52
N ILE A 185 -0.24 5.28 -14.25
CA ILE A 185 0.62 4.19 -13.76
C ILE A 185 2.04 4.70 -13.47
N ASN A 186 2.59 5.56 -14.34
CA ASN A 186 3.90 6.18 -14.11
C ASN A 186 3.90 7.07 -12.87
N TRP A 187 2.87 7.89 -12.66
CA TRP A 187 2.73 8.68 -11.44
C TRP A 187 2.59 7.80 -10.20
N PHE A 188 1.96 6.62 -10.32
CA PHE A 188 1.88 5.71 -9.19
C PHE A 188 3.23 5.09 -8.84
N PHE A 189 4.02 4.67 -9.83
CA PHE A 189 5.40 4.22 -9.58
C PHE A 189 6.27 5.33 -8.99
N GLN A 190 6.11 6.57 -9.48
CA GLN A 190 6.79 7.72 -8.91
C GLN A 190 6.40 7.92 -7.43
N PHE A 191 5.12 7.85 -7.11
CA PHE A 191 4.64 7.94 -5.72
C PHE A 191 5.21 6.84 -4.82
N LEU A 192 5.24 5.59 -5.31
CA LEU A 192 5.82 4.49 -4.56
C LEU A 192 7.32 4.72 -4.29
N SER A 193 8.05 5.19 -5.31
CA SER A 193 9.47 5.52 -5.18
C SER A 193 9.72 6.63 -4.17
N ASP A 194 8.92 7.70 -4.22
CA ASP A 194 9.13 8.89 -3.40
C ASP A 194 8.69 8.71 -1.93
N TYR A 195 7.77 7.78 -1.65
CA TYR A 195 7.09 7.76 -0.35
C TYR A 195 6.99 6.37 0.29
N VAL A 196 6.79 5.31 -0.50
CA VAL A 196 6.52 3.98 0.06
C VAL A 196 7.81 3.16 0.16
N TYR A 197 8.69 3.21 -0.83
CA TYR A 197 9.90 2.38 -0.86
C TYR A 197 10.88 2.73 0.26
N GLU A 198 11.09 4.01 0.53
CA GLU A 198 11.91 4.45 1.67
C GLU A 198 11.36 3.89 2.99
N TRP A 199 10.05 4.00 3.21
CA TRP A 199 9.43 3.47 4.42
C TRP A 199 9.56 1.94 4.51
N VAL A 200 9.36 1.23 3.40
CA VAL A 200 9.49 -0.24 3.36
C VAL A 200 10.93 -0.67 3.65
N GLU A 201 11.94 0.03 3.11
CA GLU A 201 13.35 -0.23 3.41
C GLU A 201 13.65 -0.07 4.90
N LEU A 202 13.17 1.01 5.52
CA LEU A 202 13.32 1.26 6.96
C LEU A 202 12.63 0.19 7.82
N HIS A 203 11.61 -0.49 7.30
CA HIS A 203 10.85 -1.54 8.01
C HIS A 203 11.30 -2.96 7.66
N GLY A 204 12.49 -3.13 7.06
CA GLY A 204 13.08 -4.44 6.79
C GLY A 204 12.60 -5.10 5.49
N GLY A 205 12.09 -4.31 4.55
CA GLY A 205 11.71 -4.75 3.22
C GLY A 205 10.28 -5.28 3.12
N TRP A 206 9.88 -5.62 1.88
CA TRP A 206 8.50 -6.05 1.57
C TRP A 206 8.08 -7.31 2.30
N PHE A 207 9.01 -8.22 2.59
CA PHE A 207 8.71 -9.44 3.31
C PHE A 207 8.22 -9.16 4.73
N ALA A 208 8.87 -8.25 5.45
CA ALA A 208 8.48 -7.85 6.80
C ALA A 208 7.13 -7.11 6.81
N VAL A 209 6.93 -6.22 5.83
CA VAL A 209 5.72 -5.41 5.69
C VAL A 209 4.49 -6.25 5.34
N LEU A 210 4.61 -7.18 4.39
CA LEU A 210 3.50 -8.01 3.92
C LEU A 210 3.26 -9.25 4.78
N ASN A 211 4.19 -9.57 5.69
CA ASN A 211 4.03 -10.70 6.60
C ASN A 211 4.20 -10.29 8.07
N PRO A 212 3.29 -9.44 8.60
CA PRO A 212 3.36 -8.96 9.97
C PRO A 212 3.24 -10.09 11.00
N THR A 213 2.71 -11.25 10.62
CA THR A 213 2.60 -12.41 11.51
C THR A 213 3.96 -12.96 11.91
N HIS A 214 5.01 -12.85 11.08
CA HIS A 214 6.36 -13.25 11.48
C HIS A 214 6.94 -12.29 12.52
N TYR A 215 6.79 -10.98 12.31
CA TYR A 215 7.25 -9.96 13.25
C TYR A 215 6.57 -10.09 14.63
N ASN A 216 5.25 -10.25 14.66
CA ASN A 216 4.49 -10.40 15.90
C ASN A 216 4.81 -11.71 16.65
N LYS A 217 5.13 -12.80 15.94
CA LYS A 217 5.55 -14.06 16.56
C LYS A 217 6.88 -13.93 17.30
N TYR A 218 7.87 -13.24 16.71
CA TYR A 218 9.16 -13.02 17.38
C TYR A 218 9.06 -12.03 18.54
N ILE A 219 8.24 -10.98 18.42
CA ILE A 219 7.98 -10.04 19.52
C ILE A 219 7.28 -10.72 20.70
N MET A 220 6.25 -11.54 20.46
CA MET A 220 5.60 -12.34 21.52
C MET A 220 6.57 -13.32 22.18
N LEU A 221 7.39 -14.02 21.40
CA LEU A 221 8.37 -14.97 21.94
C LEU A 221 9.43 -14.25 22.80
N SER A 222 9.92 -13.10 22.34
CA SER A 222 10.88 -12.26 23.06
C SER A 222 10.32 -11.76 24.39
N THR A 223 9.08 -11.26 24.41
CA THR A 223 8.44 -10.79 25.65
C THR A 223 8.25 -11.91 26.67
N VAL A 224 7.83 -13.10 26.22
CA VAL A 224 7.69 -14.27 27.12
C VAL A 224 9.04 -14.64 27.74
N VAL A 225 10.11 -14.68 26.94
CA VAL A 225 11.47 -14.97 27.46
C VAL A 225 11.94 -13.88 28.43
N ALA A 226 11.75 -12.61 28.11
CA ALA A 226 12.09 -11.50 29.00
C ALA A 226 11.35 -11.57 30.34
N CYS A 227 10.05 -11.87 30.31
CA CYS A 227 9.24 -12.09 31.51
C CYS A 227 9.75 -13.28 32.34
N MET A 228 10.10 -14.40 31.70
CA MET A 228 10.65 -15.57 32.39
C MET A 228 12.00 -15.28 33.06
N LEU A 229 12.88 -14.52 32.40
CA LEU A 229 14.16 -14.08 32.96
C LEU A 229 13.95 -13.11 34.14
N ALA A 230 13.04 -12.15 34.01
CA ALA A 230 12.71 -11.21 35.08
C ALA A 230 12.17 -11.92 36.32
N ILE A 231 11.28 -12.91 36.15
CA ILE A 231 10.77 -13.74 37.24
C ILE A 231 11.90 -14.55 37.87
N GLY A 232 12.80 -15.13 37.08
CA GLY A 232 13.97 -15.87 37.56
C GLY A 232 14.89 -15.01 38.42
N ILE A 233 15.22 -13.81 37.95
CA ILE A 233 16.05 -12.83 38.67
C ILE A 233 15.36 -12.36 39.95
N TYR A 234 14.06 -12.05 39.90
CA TYR A 234 13.29 -11.66 41.08
C TYR A 234 13.27 -12.75 42.15
N ARG A 235 13.13 -14.02 41.74
CA ARG A 235 13.18 -15.17 42.67
C ARG A 235 14.58 -15.41 43.24
N TRP A 236 15.64 -15.13 42.49
CA TRP A 236 17.02 -15.24 42.96
C TRP A 236 17.36 -14.14 43.96
N MET A 237 16.96 -12.89 43.70
CA MET A 237 17.17 -11.76 44.63
C MET A 237 16.39 -11.88 45.94
N LYS A 238 15.23 -12.55 45.93
CA LYS A 238 14.37 -12.69 47.12
C LYS A 238 14.78 -13.87 48.01
N ARG A 239 15.69 -14.72 47.56
CA ARG A 239 16.16 -15.91 48.27
C ARG A 239 17.45 -15.61 49.01
#